data_AF-A0ABD1FV48-F1
#
_entry.id   AF-A0ABD1FV48-F1
#
_cell.length_a   1.000
_cell.length_b   1.000
_cell.length_c   1.000
_cell.angle_alpha   90.00
_cell.angle_beta   90.00
_cell.angle_gamma   90.00
#
_symmetry.space_group_name_H-M   'P 1'
#
loop_
_entity.id
_entity.type
_entity.pdbx_description
1 polymer ?
#
loop_
_entity_poly.entity_id
_entity_poly.type
_entity_poly.pdbx_seq_one_letter_code
_entity_poly.pdbx_strand_id
1 'polypeptide(L)'
;MATPNCYTRETELNAFDDAKTGVQGLVQSGITKVPEIFINPQIDPQQTPISSDSAQFEFPLLDLEGVADDPIKRKAVVDAIREASETSK
;
A
#
# COMPACT_ATOMS: atom_id res chain seq x y z
N MET A 1 24.28 -4.50 -37.09
CA MET A 1 23.57 -5.39 -36.14
C MET A 1 22.80 -4.48 -35.20
N ALA A 2 21.46 -4.55 -35.21
CA ALA A 2 20.58 -3.61 -34.52
C ALA A 2 20.70 -3.75 -32.99
N THR A 3 20.68 -2.61 -32.30
CA THR A 3 20.92 -2.43 -30.87
C THR A 3 19.79 -3.01 -30.00
N PRO A 4 20.09 -3.46 -28.77
CA PRO A 4 19.08 -3.98 -27.85
C PRO A 4 18.16 -2.85 -27.37
N ASN A 5 16.85 -3.07 -27.52
CA ASN A 5 15.71 -2.43 -26.85
C ASN A 5 15.94 -1.04 -26.24
N CYS A 6 15.61 0.00 -26.99
CA CYS A 6 15.48 1.38 -26.50
C CYS A 6 14.05 1.62 -25.96
N TYR A 7 13.60 0.77 -25.04
CA TYR A 7 12.41 1.06 -24.21
C TYR A 7 12.92 1.62 -22.90
N THR A 8 13.09 2.93 -22.84
CA THR A 8 13.45 3.59 -21.59
C THR A 8 12.22 3.67 -20.69
N ARG A 9 12.42 3.64 -19.37
CA ARG A 9 11.35 3.88 -18.40
C ARG A 9 10.50 5.12 -18.74
N GLU A 10 11.11 6.14 -19.31
CA GLU A 10 10.45 7.38 -19.73
C GLU A 10 9.44 7.18 -20.88
N THR A 11 9.76 6.35 -21.88
CA THR A 11 8.83 6.12 -23.01
C THR A 11 7.60 5.34 -22.56
N GLU A 12 7.75 4.35 -21.68
CA GLU A 12 6.63 3.61 -21.10
C GLU A 12 5.75 4.53 -20.22
N LEU A 13 6.36 5.41 -19.44
CA LEU A 13 5.65 6.33 -18.56
C LEU A 13 4.80 7.31 -19.37
N ASN A 14 5.37 7.88 -20.44
CA ASN A 14 4.63 8.78 -21.32
C ASN A 14 3.46 8.06 -22.00
N ALA A 15 3.68 6.85 -22.53
CA ALA A 15 2.61 6.08 -23.17
C ALA A 15 1.47 5.72 -22.20
N PHE A 16 1.81 5.40 -20.94
CA PHE A 16 0.83 5.14 -19.89
C PHE A 16 0.04 6.40 -19.53
N ASP A 17 0.73 7.53 -19.34
CA ASP A 17 0.08 8.80 -19.00
C ASP A 17 -0.78 9.32 -20.15
N ASP A 18 -0.37 9.15 -21.40
CA ASP A 18 -1.12 9.58 -22.59
C ASP A 18 -2.39 8.75 -22.81
N ALA A 19 -2.39 7.48 -22.41
CA ALA A 19 -3.59 6.65 -22.48
C ALA A 19 -4.72 7.19 -21.58
N LYS A 20 -4.39 7.91 -20.48
CA LYS A 20 -5.35 8.50 -19.52
C LYS A 20 -6.40 7.51 -18.97
N THR A 21 -6.13 6.21 -19.06
CA THR A 21 -7.00 5.13 -18.56
C THR A 21 -6.62 4.65 -17.16
N GLY A 22 -5.46 5.08 -16.65
CA GLY A 22 -4.87 4.54 -15.43
C GLY A 22 -4.55 3.04 -15.54
N VAL A 23 -4.33 2.40 -14.39
CA VAL A 23 -3.99 0.96 -14.31
C VAL A 23 -5.15 0.06 -14.78
N GLN A 24 -6.39 0.54 -14.73
CA GLN A 24 -7.54 -0.21 -15.27
C GLN A 24 -7.39 -0.50 -16.77
N GLY A 25 -6.85 0.44 -17.56
CA GLY A 25 -6.60 0.23 -18.98
C GLY A 25 -5.55 -0.83 -19.26
N LEU A 26 -4.58 -1.00 -18.37
CA LEU A 26 -3.59 -2.08 -18.46
C LEU A 26 -4.26 -3.45 -18.27
N VAL A 27 -5.14 -3.57 -17.28
CA VAL A 27 -5.90 -4.81 -17.04
C VAL A 27 -6.80 -5.14 -18.22
N GLN A 28 -7.52 -4.15 -18.75
CA GLN A 28 -8.44 -4.35 -19.87
C GLN A 28 -7.74 -4.66 -21.19
N SER A 29 -6.53 -4.14 -21.41
CA SER A 29 -5.72 -4.46 -22.60
C SER A 29 -5.08 -5.86 -22.56
N GLY A 30 -5.19 -6.57 -21.43
CA GLY A 30 -4.76 -7.96 -21.32
C GLY A 30 -3.24 -8.14 -21.32
N ILE A 31 -2.48 -7.17 -20.80
CA ILE A 31 -1.03 -7.29 -20.70
C ILE A 31 -0.63 -8.54 -19.92
N THR A 32 0.38 -9.26 -20.41
CA THR A 32 0.89 -10.48 -19.76
C THR A 32 2.12 -10.22 -18.89
N LYS A 33 2.67 -9.01 -18.94
CA LYS A 33 3.85 -8.58 -18.17
C LYS A 33 3.59 -7.19 -17.59
N VAL A 34 3.97 -6.99 -16.34
CA VAL A 34 3.92 -5.69 -15.67
C VAL A 34 4.95 -4.76 -16.33
N PRO A 35 4.57 -3.53 -16.76
CA PRO A 35 5.49 -2.55 -17.32
C PRO A 35 6.58 -2.16 -16.32
N GLU A 36 7.79 -1.86 -16.80
CA GLU A 36 8.94 -1.59 -15.94
C GLU A 36 8.74 -0.36 -15.06
N ILE A 37 7.92 0.61 -15.50
CA ILE A 37 7.56 1.80 -14.72
C ILE A 37 6.91 1.49 -13.37
N PHE A 38 6.29 0.31 -13.21
CA PHE A 38 5.66 -0.15 -11.96
C PHE A 38 6.58 -1.02 -11.09
N ILE A 39 7.77 -1.35 -11.58
CA ILE A 39 8.73 -2.18 -10.83
C ILE A 39 9.60 -1.25 -9.99
N ASN A 40 9.56 -1.42 -8.67
CA ASN A 40 10.46 -0.72 -7.77
C ASN A 40 11.84 -1.41 -7.79
N PRO A 41 12.91 -0.76 -8.26
CA PRO A 41 14.24 -1.38 -8.34
C PRO A 41 14.87 -1.64 -6.97
N GLN A 42 14.34 -1.04 -5.90
CA GLN A 42 14.84 -1.22 -4.54
C GLN A 42 14.22 -2.40 -3.81
N ILE A 43 13.17 -3.02 -4.38
CA ILE A 43 12.52 -4.20 -3.81
C ILE A 43 13.01 -5.42 -4.57
N ASP A 44 13.49 -6.42 -3.84
CA ASP A 44 13.84 -7.71 -4.43
C ASP A 44 12.53 -8.43 -4.82
N PRO A 45 12.31 -8.79 -6.09
CA PRO A 45 11.12 -9.54 -6.49
C PRO A 45 11.01 -10.91 -5.82
N GLN A 46 12.11 -11.44 -5.28
CA GLN A 46 12.16 -12.69 -4.53
C GLN A 46 12.06 -12.50 -3.01
N GLN A 47 12.02 -11.26 -2.50
CA GLN A 47 11.69 -11.03 -1.10
C GLN A 47 10.30 -11.62 -0.85
N THR A 48 10.22 -12.54 0.09
CA THR A 48 8.94 -13.02 0.60
C THR A 48 8.12 -11.79 1.01
N PRO A 49 6.91 -11.61 0.46
CA PRO A 49 6.04 -10.54 0.92
C PRO A 49 5.90 -10.65 2.43
N ILE A 50 5.88 -9.51 3.12
CA ILE A 50 5.63 -9.47 4.56
C ILE A 50 4.28 -10.14 4.77
N SER A 51 4.29 -11.39 5.22
CA SER A 51 3.07 -12.15 5.45
C SER A 51 2.47 -11.63 6.74
N SER A 52 1.21 -11.20 6.69
CA SER A 52 0.43 -10.75 7.84
C SER A 52 0.45 -11.77 8.98
N ASP A 53 0.57 -13.06 8.65
CA ASP A 53 0.62 -14.17 9.61
C ASP A 53 1.87 -14.18 10.50
N SER A 54 2.93 -13.47 10.12
CA SER A 54 4.18 -13.39 10.89
C SER A 54 4.28 -12.15 11.78
N ALA A 55 3.40 -11.16 11.54
CA ALA A 55 3.32 -9.98 12.37
C ALA A 55 2.40 -10.29 13.56
N GLN A 56 2.98 -10.55 14.73
CA GLN A 56 2.25 -10.47 16.02
C GLN A 56 1.87 -9.01 16.35
N PHE A 57 1.47 -8.24 15.34
CA PHE A 57 1.13 -6.85 15.44
C PHE A 57 -0.37 -6.71 15.18
N GLU A 58 -1.13 -6.57 16.27
CA GLU A 58 -2.55 -6.28 16.21
C GLU A 58 -2.74 -4.76 16.25
N PHE A 59 -3.42 -4.21 15.23
CA PHE A 59 -3.86 -2.83 15.29
C PHE A 59 -4.94 -2.69 16.38
N PRO A 60 -4.81 -1.73 17.31
CA PRO A 60 -5.78 -1.56 18.37
C PRO A 60 -7.12 -1.12 17.80
N LEU A 61 -8.16 -1.92 18.04
CA LEU A 61 -9.54 -1.59 17.71
C LEU A 61 -10.22 -1.03 18.94
N LEU A 62 -10.67 0.23 18.86
CA LEU A 62 -11.28 0.94 19.99
C LEU A 62 -12.73 1.30 19.68
N ASP A 63 -13.64 0.87 20.55
CA ASP A 63 -15.05 1.26 20.50
C ASP A 63 -15.24 2.62 21.18
N LEU A 64 -15.86 3.55 20.45
CA LEU A 64 -16.14 4.90 20.91
C LEU A 64 -17.60 5.08 21.32
N GLU A 65 -18.41 4.03 21.32
CA GLU A 65 -19.82 4.09 21.68
C GLU A 65 -20.03 4.59 23.12
N GLY A 66 -20.92 5.57 23.27
CA GLY A 66 -21.28 6.15 24.57
C GLY A 66 -20.19 7.01 25.24
N VAL A 67 -19.09 7.32 24.55
CA VAL A 67 -18.02 8.19 25.04
C VAL A 67 -18.48 9.62 25.31
N ALA A 68 -19.52 10.09 24.59
CA ALA A 68 -20.10 11.41 24.82
C ALA A 68 -20.94 11.46 26.10
N ASP A 69 -21.59 10.35 26.45
CA ASP A 69 -22.62 10.28 27.49
C ASP A 69 -22.06 9.83 28.84
N ASP A 70 -20.96 9.06 28.85
CA ASP A 70 -20.35 8.50 30.06
C ASP A 70 -18.90 8.98 30.25
N PRO A 71 -18.63 9.87 31.23
CA PRO A 71 -17.29 10.35 31.55
C PRO A 71 -16.30 9.25 31.95
N ILE A 72 -16.77 8.14 32.51
CA ILE A 72 -15.92 7.00 32.91
C ILE A 72 -15.47 6.25 31.66
N LYS A 73 -16.40 5.95 30.75
CA LYS A 73 -16.05 5.35 29.43
C LYS A 73 -15.12 6.24 28.64
N ARG A 74 -15.39 7.55 28.60
CA ARG A 74 -14.50 8.52 27.92
C ARG A 74 -13.08 8.45 28.44
N LYS A 75 -12.90 8.38 29.76
CA LYS A 75 -11.57 8.27 30.36
C LYS A 75 -10.88 6.96 29.93
N ALA A 76 -11.58 5.84 30.02
CA ALA A 76 -11.04 4.52 29.63
C ALA A 76 -10.61 4.50 28.15
N VAL A 77 -11.43 5.05 27.26
CA VAL A 77 -11.12 5.16 25.83
C VAL A 77 -9.92 6.06 25.57
N VAL A 78 -9.84 7.23 26.23
CA VAL A 78 -8.69 8.14 26.10
C VAL A 78 -7.39 7.48 26.57
N ASP A 79 -7.45 6.71 27.67
CA ASP A 79 -6.29 5.96 28.16
C ASP A 79 -5.86 4.88 27.17
N ALA A 80 -6.81 4.14 26.58
CA ALA A 80 -6.53 3.14 25.56
C ALA A 80 -5.94 3.76 24.27
N ILE A 81 -6.43 4.93 23.84
CA ILE A 81 -5.86 5.68 22.70
C ILE A 81 -4.40 6.07 22.96
N ARG A 82 -4.12 6.56 24.18
CA ARG A 82 -2.75 6.93 24.58
C ARG A 82 -1.82 5.72 24.51
N GLU A 83 -2.21 4.60 25.11
CA GLU A 83 -1.42 3.36 25.10
C GLU A 83 -1.18 2.85 23.67
N ALA A 84 -2.23 2.81 22.85
CA ALA A 84 -2.16 2.45 21.44
C ALA A 84 -1.18 3.31 20.64
N SER A 85 -1.19 4.63 20.86
CA SER A 85 -0.32 5.58 20.16
C SER A 85 1.15 5.45 20.56
N GLU A 86 1.44 4.96 21.76
CA GLU A 86 2.81 4.76 22.25
C GLU A 86 3.39 3.40 21.83
N THR A 87 2.54 2.41 21.59
CA THR A 87 2.93 1.01 21.37
C THR A 87 2.82 0.53 19.91
N SER A 88 2.34 1.39 18.99
CA SER A 88 2.39 1.14 17.55
C SER A 88 3.84 0.87 17.12
N LYS A 89 4.16 -0.37 16.75
CA LYS A 89 5.48 -0.83 16.30
C LYS A 89 5.49 -1.08 14.81
#